data_AF-A0A2G3J8E8-F1
#
_entry.id   AF-A0A2G3J8E8-F1
#
_cell.length_a   1.000
_cell.length_b   1.000
_cell.length_c   1.000
_cell.angle_alpha   90.00
_cell.angle_beta   90.00
_cell.angle_gamma   90.00
#
_symmetry.space_group_name_H-M   'P 1'
#
loop_
_entity.id
_entity.type
_entity.pdbx_description
1 polymer ?
#
loop_
_entity_poly.entity_id
_entity_poly.type
_entity_poly.pdbx_seq_one_letter_code
_entity_poly.pdbx_strand_id
1 'polypeptide(L)'
;MNQIDLTGPWQLSRDGELLSDIELAGLAAGILRAMGLHTRFAPVVLLVGHGSSSTNNPHAAGLDCGACGGQTGEVNVKVLAQILNKKEIRDELNQLGIVIPVQTQFVAALHNTTTDELLCFDVEGKPAWQNHLQAAALYAQKERALSVGIETESATERARLFQQRTRDWAQLRPEWGLANNASFIVAPRNLTRNLDLAGRSFLHDYQWRQDPGFEVLELIMTAPMVVTNWINLQYYASVTDNVKYGSGNKLLHNVVGGNYGVFEGNCGDLRVGLSMQSIHDGQDWRHHPLRLSVYIAAPREAMTAMISMHQTVADLIGNKWLYLFQWDVEQQQIWQYSADQWQLVQTAKVAECTL
;
A
#
# COMPACT_ATOMS: atom_id res chain seq x y z
N MET A 1 9.11 18.69 10.50
CA MET A 1 8.91 17.76 9.37
C MET A 1 9.73 18.31 8.22
N ASN A 2 10.69 17.54 7.70
CA ASN A 2 11.51 17.96 6.56
C ASN A 2 10.59 17.97 5.33
N GLN A 3 9.85 19.07 5.12
CA GLN A 3 9.28 19.36 3.81
C GLN A 3 10.46 19.74 2.92
N ILE A 4 11.12 18.72 2.37
CA ILE A 4 11.97 18.93 1.21
C ILE A 4 11.04 19.50 0.15
N ASP A 5 11.41 20.63 -0.44
CA ASP A 5 10.68 21.17 -1.58
C ASP A 5 10.83 20.18 -2.74
N LEU A 6 9.80 19.35 -2.93
CA LEU A 6 9.77 18.31 -3.95
C LEU A 6 9.28 18.87 -5.28
N THR A 7 10.02 19.87 -5.79
CA THR A 7 9.78 20.50 -7.08
C THR A 7 10.79 20.00 -8.11
N GLY A 8 10.28 19.57 -9.27
CA GLY A 8 11.09 19.11 -10.40
C GLY A 8 11.75 20.27 -11.17
N PRO A 9 12.56 19.97 -12.22
CA PRO A 9 12.68 18.66 -12.87
C PRO A 9 13.63 17.69 -12.16
N TRP A 10 13.23 16.41 -12.15
CA TRP A 10 14.00 15.32 -11.53
C TRP A 10 15.00 14.70 -12.51
N GLN A 11 16.18 14.34 -12.01
CA GLN A 11 17.19 13.58 -12.74
C GLN A 11 17.49 12.29 -11.99
N LEU A 12 17.57 11.17 -12.72
CA LEU A 12 17.91 9.87 -12.14
C LEU A 12 19.36 9.55 -12.50
N SER A 13 20.11 9.07 -11.51
CA SER A 13 21.47 8.57 -11.70
C SER A 13 21.63 7.18 -11.09
N ARG A 14 22.60 6.44 -11.62
CA ARG A 14 23.10 5.19 -11.06
C ARG A 14 24.59 5.34 -10.85
N ASP A 15 25.04 5.10 -9.62
CA ASP A 15 26.46 5.23 -9.24
C ASP A 15 27.09 6.59 -9.58
N GLY A 16 26.28 7.65 -9.54
CA GLY A 16 26.70 9.02 -9.84
C GLY A 16 26.58 9.44 -11.31
N GLU A 17 26.28 8.51 -12.23
CA GLU A 17 26.10 8.79 -13.65
C GLU A 17 24.62 8.94 -14.01
N LEU A 18 24.28 9.96 -14.80
CA LEU A 18 22.90 10.18 -15.24
C LEU A 18 22.44 9.06 -16.17
N LEU A 19 21.23 8.57 -15.94
CA LEU A 19 20.62 7.59 -16.81
C LEU A 19 20.32 8.21 -18.18
N SER A 20 20.67 7.48 -19.24
CA SER A 20 20.30 7.81 -20.61
C SER A 20 18.79 7.66 -20.84
N ASP A 21 18.28 8.27 -21.93
CA ASP A 21 16.87 8.14 -22.31
C ASP A 21 16.47 6.67 -22.57
N ILE A 22 17.40 5.85 -23.10
CA ILE A 22 17.20 4.41 -23.31
C ILE A 22 17.05 3.67 -21.97
N GLU A 23 17.90 3.97 -20.99
CA GLU A 23 17.82 3.36 -19.66
C GLU A 23 16.54 3.77 -18.91
N LEU A 24 16.15 5.05 -19.02
CA LEU A 24 14.89 5.55 -18.47
C LEU A 24 13.68 4.89 -19.13
N ALA A 25 13.71 4.70 -20.45
CA ALA A 25 12.67 3.97 -21.17
C ALA A 25 12.61 2.50 -20.75
N GLY A 26 13.75 1.84 -20.55
CA GLY A 26 13.81 0.48 -20.01
C GLY A 26 13.19 0.37 -18.62
N LEU A 27 13.50 1.30 -17.72
CA LEU A 27 12.90 1.38 -16.38
C LEU A 27 11.38 1.60 -16.46
N ALA A 28 10.93 2.56 -17.27
CA ALA A 28 9.52 2.86 -17.48
C ALA A 28 8.77 1.66 -18.06
N ALA A 29 9.36 0.94 -19.02
CA ALA A 29 8.77 -0.26 -19.61
C ALA A 29 8.57 -1.37 -18.57
N GLY A 30 9.57 -1.60 -17.70
CA GLY A 30 9.46 -2.56 -16.60
C GLY A 30 8.30 -2.21 -15.65
N ILE A 31 8.20 -0.93 -15.25
CA ILE A 31 7.13 -0.43 -14.37
C ILE A 31 5.75 -0.59 -15.02
N LEU A 32 5.59 -0.18 -16.29
CA LEU A 32 4.32 -0.30 -17.03
C LEU A 32 3.88 -1.76 -17.19
N ARG A 33 4.81 -2.68 -17.47
CA ARG A 33 4.52 -4.12 -17.56
C ARG A 33 4.11 -4.69 -16.20
N ALA A 34 4.83 -4.36 -15.13
CA ALA A 34 4.50 -4.79 -13.77
C ALA A 34 3.11 -4.30 -13.31
N MET A 35 2.69 -3.10 -13.75
CA MET A 35 1.33 -2.58 -13.48
C MET A 35 0.24 -3.15 -14.41
N GLY A 36 0.60 -4.00 -15.39
CA GLY A 36 -0.33 -4.44 -16.43
C GLY A 36 -0.78 -3.33 -17.40
N LEU A 37 -0.09 -2.19 -17.40
CA LEU A 37 -0.43 -0.98 -18.16
C LEU A 37 0.49 -0.81 -19.39
N HIS A 38 0.49 -1.78 -20.30
CA HIS A 38 1.39 -1.77 -21.47
C HIS A 38 0.67 -1.94 -22.81
N THR A 39 -0.64 -2.22 -22.81
CA THR A 39 -1.43 -2.46 -24.04
C THR A 39 -2.54 -1.44 -24.29
N ARG A 40 -3.08 -0.81 -23.24
CA ARG A 40 -4.20 0.13 -23.34
C ARG A 40 -4.00 1.29 -22.39
N PHE A 41 -4.13 2.51 -22.93
CA PHE A 41 -3.99 3.74 -22.16
C PHE A 41 -5.26 4.58 -22.28
N ALA A 42 -5.70 5.14 -21.16
CA ALA A 42 -6.73 6.17 -21.14
C ALA A 42 -6.12 7.53 -21.54
N PRO A 43 -6.95 8.53 -21.91
CA PRO A 43 -6.47 9.89 -22.14
C PRO A 43 -5.79 10.50 -20.89
N VAL A 44 -6.24 10.10 -19.69
CA VAL A 44 -5.60 10.48 -18.42
C VAL A 44 -5.32 9.22 -17.63
N VAL A 45 -4.07 9.06 -17.18
CA VAL A 45 -3.63 7.99 -16.28
C VAL A 45 -3.16 8.61 -14.98
N LEU A 46 -3.83 8.31 -13.88
CA LEU A 46 -3.42 8.77 -12.55
C LEU A 46 -2.41 7.80 -11.95
N LEU A 47 -1.24 8.32 -11.59
CA LEU A 47 -0.25 7.62 -10.78
C LEU A 47 -0.40 8.12 -9.35
N VAL A 48 -0.98 7.29 -8.49
CA VAL A 48 -1.38 7.69 -7.14
C VAL A 48 -0.42 7.11 -6.11
N GLY A 49 0.37 7.97 -5.48
CA GLY A 49 1.10 7.67 -4.27
C GLY A 49 0.20 7.95 -3.07
N HIS A 50 0.59 7.51 -1.89
CA HIS A 50 -0.15 7.81 -0.66
C HIS A 50 0.77 8.37 0.43
N GLY A 51 0.16 9.07 1.36
CA GLY A 51 0.80 9.62 2.56
C GLY A 51 -0.27 10.04 3.55
N SER A 52 0.14 10.35 4.77
CA SER A 52 -0.73 10.75 5.86
C SER A 52 -0.52 12.22 6.23
N SER A 53 -1.40 12.77 7.05
CA SER A 53 -1.21 14.11 7.62
C SER A 53 -1.54 14.13 9.10
N SER A 54 -0.55 14.52 9.89
CA SER A 54 -0.72 14.70 11.32
C SER A 54 0.22 15.79 11.83
N THR A 55 -0.18 16.40 12.95
CA THR A 55 0.59 17.44 13.61
C THR A 55 1.06 16.88 14.95
N ASN A 56 2.27 17.26 15.39
CA ASN A 56 2.84 16.83 16.68
C ASN A 56 2.85 15.30 16.88
N ASN A 57 3.23 14.55 15.85
CA ASN A 57 3.19 13.09 15.87
C ASN A 57 4.59 12.50 15.63
N PRO A 58 5.30 12.05 16.68
CA PRO A 58 6.59 11.38 16.56
C PRO A 58 6.56 10.10 15.70
N HIS A 59 5.37 9.54 15.47
CA HIS A 59 5.14 8.32 14.69
C HIS A 59 4.57 8.61 13.31
N ALA A 60 4.66 9.85 12.79
CA ALA A 60 4.10 10.21 11.48
C ALA A 60 4.62 9.29 10.35
N ALA A 61 5.91 8.95 10.36
CA ALA A 61 6.50 8.04 9.37
C ALA A 61 5.88 6.63 9.39
N GLY A 62 5.32 6.19 10.53
CA GLY A 62 4.61 4.91 10.64
C GLY A 62 3.19 4.94 10.03
N LEU A 63 2.68 6.12 9.69
CA LEU A 63 1.39 6.30 9.00
C LEU A 63 1.56 6.55 7.49
N ASP A 64 2.76 6.94 7.06
CA ASP A 64 3.12 7.05 5.65
C ASP A 64 3.40 5.66 5.03
N CYS A 65 3.96 5.63 3.83
CA CYS A 65 4.12 4.38 3.11
C CYS A 65 5.27 3.53 3.67
N GLY A 66 4.93 2.39 4.27
CA GLY A 66 5.92 1.40 4.73
C GLY A 66 6.82 0.88 3.61
N ALA A 67 6.31 0.76 2.38
CA ALA A 67 7.10 0.37 1.21
C ALA A 67 8.08 1.46 0.75
N CYS A 68 7.83 2.72 1.13
CA CYS A 68 8.72 3.86 0.86
C CYS A 68 9.59 4.23 2.07
N GLY A 69 9.72 3.33 3.05
CA GLY A 69 10.54 3.57 4.25
C GLY A 69 9.95 4.64 5.19
N GLY A 70 8.63 4.77 5.23
CA GLY A 70 7.95 5.77 6.06
C GLY A 70 7.96 7.19 5.47
N GLN A 71 8.19 7.30 4.16
CA GLN A 71 7.98 8.51 3.37
C GLN A 71 6.66 8.43 2.60
N THR A 72 6.16 9.57 2.12
CA THR A 72 5.04 9.57 1.19
C THR A 72 5.46 9.00 -0.17
N GLY A 73 4.50 8.45 -0.91
CA GLY A 73 4.72 8.01 -2.29
C GLY A 73 4.81 9.15 -3.32
N GLU A 74 4.86 10.41 -2.87
CA GLU A 74 4.76 11.60 -3.72
C GLU A 74 5.86 11.69 -4.77
N VAL A 75 7.12 11.52 -4.35
CA VAL A 75 8.28 11.59 -5.27
C VAL A 75 8.19 10.52 -6.34
N ASN A 76 7.85 9.29 -5.95
CA ASN A 76 7.77 8.15 -6.86
C ASN A 76 6.81 8.44 -8.03
N VAL A 77 5.62 8.96 -7.73
CA VAL A 77 4.62 9.22 -8.77
C VAL A 77 4.92 10.47 -9.58
N LYS A 78 5.51 11.52 -8.98
CA LYS A 78 5.98 12.71 -9.71
C LYS A 78 7.08 12.36 -10.70
N VAL A 79 8.09 11.62 -10.25
CA VAL A 79 9.21 11.18 -11.09
C VAL A 79 8.71 10.29 -12.23
N LEU A 80 7.85 9.31 -11.95
CA LEU A 80 7.31 8.42 -12.98
C LEU A 80 6.43 9.18 -13.99
N ALA A 81 5.58 10.10 -13.53
CA ALA A 81 4.77 10.94 -14.43
C ALA A 81 5.66 11.80 -15.35
N GLN A 82 6.74 12.39 -14.80
CA GLN A 82 7.70 13.16 -15.59
C GLN A 82 8.34 12.30 -16.70
N ILE A 83 8.84 11.12 -16.34
CA ILE A 83 9.46 10.18 -17.30
C ILE A 83 8.46 9.78 -18.39
N LEU A 84 7.24 9.38 -18.00
CA LEU A 84 6.22 8.90 -18.93
C LEU A 84 5.59 10.01 -19.79
N ASN A 85 5.76 11.27 -19.45
CA ASN A 85 5.31 12.40 -20.27
C ASN A 85 6.41 12.97 -21.18
N LYS A 86 7.68 12.59 -20.99
CA LYS A 86 8.80 13.05 -21.82
C LYS A 86 8.75 12.40 -23.21
N LYS A 87 8.79 13.22 -24.27
CA LYS A 87 8.65 12.76 -25.66
C LYS A 87 9.75 11.77 -26.04
N GLU A 88 11.00 12.07 -25.69
CA GLU A 88 12.15 11.25 -26.05
C GLU A 88 12.03 9.85 -25.44
N ILE A 89 11.53 9.75 -24.20
CA ILE A 89 11.28 8.47 -23.53
C ILE A 89 10.14 7.70 -24.20
N ARG A 90 9.07 8.38 -24.63
CA ARG A 90 7.97 7.73 -25.37
C ARG A 90 8.44 7.19 -26.72
N ASP A 91 9.33 7.90 -27.40
CA ASP A 91 9.90 7.45 -28.68
C ASP A 91 10.71 6.15 -28.49
N GLU A 92 11.49 6.04 -27.41
CA GLU A 92 12.21 4.81 -27.04
C GLU A 92 11.26 3.68 -26.54
N LEU A 93 10.22 4.01 -25.78
CA LEU A 93 9.20 3.03 -25.35
C LEU A 93 8.49 2.37 -26.55
N ASN A 94 8.29 3.11 -27.64
CA ASN A 94 7.73 2.55 -28.87
C ASN A 94 8.63 1.44 -29.43
N GLN A 95 9.95 1.58 -29.36
CA GLN A 95 10.91 0.53 -29.77
C GLN A 95 10.81 -0.71 -28.87
N LEU A 96 10.42 -0.53 -27.62
CA LEU A 96 10.15 -1.61 -26.66
C LEU A 96 8.72 -2.20 -26.76
N GLY A 97 7.97 -1.80 -27.80
CA GLY A 97 6.62 -2.30 -28.07
C GLY A 97 5.52 -1.69 -27.20
N ILE A 98 5.80 -0.62 -26.47
CA ILE A 98 4.82 0.07 -25.62
C ILE A 98 4.47 1.41 -26.24
N VAL A 99 3.32 1.45 -26.91
CA VAL A 99 2.85 2.66 -27.60
C VAL A 99 1.89 3.45 -26.72
N ILE A 100 2.38 4.56 -26.18
CA ILE A 100 1.58 5.52 -25.42
C ILE A 100 0.98 6.53 -26.40
N PRO A 101 -0.36 6.65 -26.50
CA PRO A 101 -1.00 7.64 -27.36
C PRO A 101 -0.55 9.07 -27.03
N VAL A 102 -0.40 9.92 -28.05
CA VAL A 102 0.05 11.31 -27.88
C VAL A 102 -0.84 12.10 -26.92
N GLN A 103 -2.15 11.84 -26.95
CA GLN A 103 -3.14 12.46 -26.07
C GLN A 103 -3.17 11.90 -24.65
N THR A 104 -2.47 10.81 -24.36
CA THR A 104 -2.40 10.26 -23.00
C THR A 104 -1.48 11.13 -22.14
N GLN A 105 -2.03 11.63 -21.04
CA GLN A 105 -1.30 12.34 -20.01
C GLN A 105 -1.22 11.49 -18.74
N PHE A 106 0.00 11.32 -18.22
CA PHE A 106 0.21 10.76 -16.88
C PHE A 106 0.16 11.90 -15.87
N VAL A 107 -0.66 11.75 -14.84
CA VAL A 107 -0.85 12.76 -13.80
C VAL A 107 -0.44 12.14 -12.46
N ALA A 108 0.56 12.74 -11.82
CA ALA A 108 0.93 12.38 -10.47
C ALA A 108 -0.14 12.86 -9.48
N ALA A 109 -0.48 12.03 -8.50
CA ALA A 109 -1.38 12.42 -7.42
C ALA A 109 -0.96 11.81 -6.09
N LEU A 110 -1.27 12.49 -5.00
CA LEU A 110 -1.09 12.02 -3.64
C LEU A 110 -2.44 11.84 -2.97
N HIS A 111 -2.75 10.62 -2.55
CA HIS A 111 -3.89 10.33 -1.66
C HIS A 111 -3.46 10.55 -0.22
N ASN A 112 -4.11 11.49 0.46
CA ASN A 112 -3.96 11.70 1.89
C ASN A 112 -4.83 10.70 2.64
N THR A 113 -4.23 9.70 3.27
CA THR A 113 -4.95 8.62 3.95
C THR A 113 -5.70 9.08 5.19
N THR A 114 -5.32 10.23 5.77
CA THR A 114 -6.03 10.80 6.93
C THR A 114 -7.33 11.48 6.51
N THR A 115 -7.36 12.16 5.36
CA THR A 115 -8.50 12.98 4.91
C THR A 115 -9.24 12.43 3.70
N ASP A 116 -8.72 11.40 3.05
CA ASP A 116 -9.14 10.85 1.76
C ASP A 116 -9.05 11.81 0.56
N GLU A 117 -8.43 12.98 0.74
CA GLU A 117 -8.23 13.92 -0.36
C GLU A 117 -7.17 13.40 -1.34
N LEU A 118 -7.43 13.60 -2.64
CA LEU A 118 -6.47 13.33 -3.71
C LEU A 118 -5.95 14.67 -4.25
N LEU A 119 -4.69 14.96 -3.97
CA LEU A 119 -3.99 16.12 -4.53
C LEU A 119 -3.36 15.72 -5.86
N CYS A 120 -3.83 16.28 -6.97
CA CYS A 120 -3.22 16.09 -8.30
C CYS A 120 -2.19 17.19 -8.56
N PHE A 121 -1.05 16.82 -9.15
CA PHE A 121 0.04 17.73 -9.50
C PHE A 121 0.07 18.01 -10.99
N ASP A 122 0.55 19.20 -11.37
CA ASP A 122 0.77 19.62 -12.75
C ASP A 122 -0.48 19.47 -13.66
N VAL A 123 -1.66 19.72 -13.08
CA VAL A 123 -2.94 19.74 -13.80
C VAL A 123 -3.38 21.18 -14.02
N GLU A 124 -3.53 21.58 -15.28
CA GLU A 124 -4.06 22.89 -15.63
C GLU A 124 -5.59 22.93 -15.50
N GLY A 125 -6.10 24.02 -14.94
CA GLY A 125 -7.54 24.25 -14.78
C GLY A 125 -8.20 23.28 -13.79
N LYS A 126 -9.49 23.01 -14.01
CA LYS A 126 -10.31 22.09 -13.21
C LYS A 126 -11.02 21.11 -14.12
N PRO A 127 -10.32 20.09 -14.66
CA PRO A 127 -10.92 19.16 -15.59
C PRO A 127 -12.03 18.34 -14.91
N ALA A 128 -13.09 18.02 -15.65
CA ALA A 128 -14.30 17.42 -15.11
C ALA A 128 -14.06 16.10 -14.35
N TRP A 129 -13.02 15.33 -14.70
CA TRP A 129 -12.67 14.08 -14.01
C TRP A 129 -12.25 14.30 -12.55
N GLN A 130 -11.79 15.49 -12.15
CA GLN A 130 -11.48 15.79 -10.75
C GLN A 130 -12.72 15.77 -9.86
N ASN A 131 -13.91 16.06 -10.42
CA ASN A 131 -15.17 15.95 -9.69
C ASN A 131 -15.44 14.50 -9.25
N HIS A 132 -15.01 13.51 -10.03
CA HIS A 132 -15.12 12.09 -9.64
C HIS A 132 -14.20 11.76 -8.47
N LEU A 133 -12.98 12.33 -8.44
CA LEU A 133 -12.06 12.13 -7.31
C LEU A 133 -12.60 12.78 -6.03
N GLN A 134 -13.16 13.99 -6.14
CA GLN A 134 -13.78 14.65 -4.99
C GLN A 134 -14.99 13.86 -4.47
N ALA A 135 -15.84 13.35 -5.37
CA ALA A 135 -16.96 12.50 -4.96
C ALA A 135 -16.50 11.20 -4.29
N ALA A 136 -15.45 10.56 -4.81
CA ALA A 136 -14.85 9.36 -4.23
C ALA A 136 -14.29 9.63 -2.82
N ALA A 137 -13.58 10.75 -2.64
CA ALA A 137 -13.06 11.17 -1.33
C ALA A 137 -14.19 11.36 -0.30
N LEU A 138 -15.27 12.07 -0.68
CA LEU A 138 -16.41 12.30 0.22
C LEU A 138 -17.15 11.01 0.59
N TYR A 139 -17.17 10.03 -0.31
CA TYR A 139 -17.74 8.70 -0.06
C TYR A 139 -16.86 7.89 0.90
N ALA A 140 -15.55 7.84 0.66
CA ALA A 140 -14.60 7.17 1.55
C ALA A 140 -14.63 7.76 2.98
N GLN A 141 -14.67 9.09 3.09
CA GLN A 141 -14.86 9.78 4.36
C GLN A 141 -16.15 9.35 5.06
N LYS A 142 -17.25 9.17 4.32
CA LYS A 142 -18.54 8.76 4.88
C LYS A 142 -18.45 7.36 5.49
N GLU A 143 -17.84 6.41 4.78
CA GLU A 143 -17.66 5.03 5.27
C GLU A 143 -16.77 4.98 6.51
N ARG A 144 -15.74 5.84 6.56
CA ARG A 144 -14.75 5.83 7.65
C ARG A 144 -15.11 6.70 8.85
N ALA A 145 -16.05 7.64 8.73
CA ALA A 145 -16.33 8.67 9.74
C ALA A 145 -16.48 8.10 11.16
N LEU A 146 -17.30 7.06 11.30
CA LEU A 146 -17.58 6.42 12.59
C LEU A 146 -16.33 5.77 13.20
N SER A 147 -15.44 5.19 12.39
CA SER A 147 -14.20 4.54 12.85
C SER A 147 -13.20 5.49 13.52
N VAL A 148 -13.36 6.80 13.28
CA VAL A 148 -12.52 7.86 13.85
C VAL A 148 -13.30 8.80 14.79
N GLY A 149 -14.55 8.47 15.12
CA GLY A 149 -15.40 9.22 16.05
C GLY A 149 -16.00 10.50 15.47
N ILE A 150 -16.20 10.55 14.15
CA ILE A 150 -16.88 11.67 13.48
C ILE A 150 -18.33 11.28 13.22
N GLU A 151 -19.26 11.93 13.92
CA GLU A 151 -20.71 11.71 13.82
C GLU A 151 -21.38 12.92 13.18
N THR A 152 -21.46 12.92 11.84
CA THR A 152 -22.20 13.96 11.10
C THR A 152 -22.63 13.47 9.72
N GLU A 153 -23.87 13.79 9.36
CA GLU A 153 -24.42 13.50 8.02
C GLU A 153 -23.97 14.52 6.96
N SER A 154 -23.58 15.73 7.39
CA SER A 154 -23.15 16.79 6.48
C SER A 154 -21.78 16.46 5.88
N ALA A 155 -21.72 16.31 4.55
CA ALA A 155 -20.46 16.06 3.84
C ALA A 155 -19.44 17.18 4.05
N THR A 156 -19.89 18.44 4.02
CA THR A 156 -19.04 19.61 4.24
C THR A 156 -18.47 19.63 5.66
N GLU A 157 -19.30 19.33 6.67
CA GLU A 157 -18.83 19.31 8.05
C GLU A 157 -17.89 18.13 8.30
N ARG A 158 -18.20 16.96 7.74
CA ARG A 158 -17.33 15.78 7.82
C ARG A 158 -15.94 16.07 7.24
N ALA A 159 -15.86 16.64 6.03
CA ALA A 159 -14.60 17.02 5.41
C ALA A 159 -13.82 18.03 6.28
N ARG A 160 -14.52 19.01 6.86
CA ARG A 160 -13.93 19.99 7.81
C ARG A 160 -13.35 19.30 9.05
N LEU A 161 -14.07 18.33 9.63
CA LEU A 161 -13.62 17.58 10.82
C LEU A 161 -12.41 16.69 10.53
N PHE A 162 -12.37 16.01 9.38
CA PHE A 162 -11.17 15.29 8.94
C PHE A 162 -9.97 16.23 8.80
N GLN A 163 -10.15 17.39 8.17
CA GLN A 163 -9.09 18.40 8.05
C GLN A 163 -8.62 18.90 9.42
N GLN A 164 -9.54 19.23 10.33
CA GLN A 164 -9.20 19.67 11.69
C GLN A 164 -8.41 18.62 12.45
N ARG A 165 -8.76 17.34 12.30
CA ARG A 165 -8.06 16.22 12.93
C ARG A 165 -6.58 16.16 12.56
N THR A 166 -6.21 16.50 11.33
CA THR A 166 -4.79 16.51 10.90
C THR A 166 -3.98 17.63 11.57
N ARG A 167 -4.65 18.70 12.03
CA ARG A 167 -4.05 19.92 12.58
C ARG A 167 -4.16 20.02 14.10
N ASP A 168 -4.91 19.11 14.71
CA ASP A 168 -5.04 19.03 16.16
C ASP A 168 -3.79 18.40 16.78
N TRP A 169 -2.99 19.23 17.45
CA TRP A 169 -1.76 18.82 18.13
C TRP A 169 -1.98 17.84 19.28
N ALA A 170 -3.20 17.76 19.83
CA ALA A 170 -3.58 16.83 20.89
C ALA A 170 -4.15 15.51 20.34
N GLN A 171 -4.34 15.40 19.01
CA GLN A 171 -4.88 14.21 18.39
C GLN A 171 -3.86 13.07 18.42
N LEU A 172 -4.05 12.14 19.35
CA LEU A 172 -3.18 10.96 19.49
C LEU A 172 -3.33 9.96 18.33
N ARG A 173 -4.51 9.94 17.70
CA ARG A 173 -4.94 8.93 16.73
C ARG A 173 -5.46 9.58 15.45
N PRO A 174 -4.61 10.28 14.67
CA PRO A 174 -5.06 10.94 13.45
C PRO A 174 -5.73 9.94 12.51
N GLU A 175 -5.15 8.76 12.34
CA GLU A 175 -5.71 7.60 11.66
C GLU A 175 -5.10 6.30 12.22
N TRP A 176 -5.48 5.16 11.64
CA TRP A 176 -5.06 3.82 12.06
C TRP A 176 -4.00 3.18 11.14
N GLY A 177 -3.58 3.87 10.07
CA GLY A 177 -2.69 3.32 9.06
C GLY A 177 -3.26 2.02 8.48
N LEU A 178 -2.45 0.96 8.49
CA LEU A 178 -2.81 -0.37 7.98
C LEU A 178 -3.25 -1.34 9.09
N ALA A 179 -3.77 -0.83 10.20
CA ALA A 179 -4.36 -1.67 11.24
C ALA A 179 -5.47 -2.57 10.67
N ASN A 180 -5.69 -3.71 11.32
CA ASN A 180 -6.62 -4.77 10.88
C ASN A 180 -6.34 -5.45 9.53
N ASN A 181 -5.19 -5.19 8.88
CA ASN A 181 -4.79 -5.92 7.68
C ASN A 181 -4.75 -7.44 7.93
N ALA A 182 -5.25 -8.21 6.96
CA ALA A 182 -5.49 -9.64 7.09
C ALA A 182 -5.10 -10.46 5.86
N SER A 183 -5.19 -9.86 4.67
CA SER A 183 -4.87 -10.59 3.44
C SER A 183 -4.14 -9.76 2.41
N PHE A 184 -3.45 -10.46 1.50
CA PHE A 184 -2.90 -9.89 0.28
C PHE A 184 -3.42 -10.69 -0.91
N ILE A 185 -4.19 -10.05 -1.78
CA ILE A 185 -4.84 -10.70 -2.92
C ILE A 185 -4.17 -10.23 -4.20
N VAL A 186 -3.55 -11.17 -4.91
CA VAL A 186 -2.88 -11.01 -6.19
C VAL A 186 -3.76 -11.68 -7.25
N ALA A 187 -4.66 -10.91 -7.84
CA ALA A 187 -5.64 -11.43 -8.77
C ALA A 187 -6.20 -10.31 -9.66
N PRO A 188 -6.81 -10.65 -10.81
CA PRO A 188 -7.45 -9.66 -11.67
C PRO A 188 -8.47 -8.82 -10.88
N ARG A 189 -8.38 -7.48 -10.96
CA ARG A 189 -9.20 -6.57 -10.15
C ARG A 189 -10.71 -6.77 -10.34
N ASN A 190 -11.15 -7.27 -11.50
CA ASN A 190 -12.56 -7.57 -11.76
C ASN A 190 -13.12 -8.66 -10.85
N LEU A 191 -12.31 -9.61 -10.36
CA LEU A 191 -12.75 -10.68 -9.47
C LEU A 191 -13.05 -10.17 -8.05
N THR A 192 -12.40 -9.09 -7.63
CA THR A 192 -12.54 -8.52 -6.28
C THR A 192 -13.34 -7.22 -6.26
N ARG A 193 -13.78 -6.70 -7.42
CA ARG A 193 -14.38 -5.35 -7.56
C ARG A 193 -15.59 -5.13 -6.67
N ASN A 194 -16.42 -6.16 -6.53
CA ASN A 194 -17.70 -6.08 -5.82
C ASN A 194 -17.68 -6.80 -4.46
N LEU A 195 -16.49 -7.18 -3.97
CA LEU A 195 -16.35 -7.80 -2.65
C LEU A 195 -16.16 -6.72 -1.60
N ASP A 196 -16.92 -6.80 -0.52
CA ASP A 196 -16.60 -6.07 0.70
C ASP A 196 -15.47 -6.79 1.43
N LEU A 197 -14.28 -6.18 1.41
CA LEU A 197 -13.08 -6.69 2.08
C LEU A 197 -12.85 -6.01 3.43
N ALA A 198 -13.81 -5.20 3.90
CA ALA A 198 -13.79 -4.48 5.17
C ALA A 198 -12.53 -3.63 5.42
N GLY A 199 -11.83 -3.20 4.35
CA GLY A 199 -10.56 -2.48 4.45
C GLY A 199 -9.38 -3.32 4.96
N ARG A 200 -9.46 -4.66 4.93
CA ARG A 200 -8.47 -5.57 5.54
C ARG A 200 -7.51 -6.23 4.54
N SER A 201 -7.57 -5.86 3.27
CA SER A 201 -6.87 -6.58 2.21
C SER A 201 -6.02 -5.64 1.37
N PHE A 202 -4.76 -6.00 1.20
CA PHE A 202 -3.92 -5.46 0.14
C PHE A 202 -4.36 -6.06 -1.19
N LEU A 203 -4.48 -5.25 -2.24
CA LEU A 203 -4.89 -5.69 -3.56
C LEU A 203 -3.78 -5.43 -4.57
N HIS A 204 -3.45 -6.45 -5.36
CA HIS A 204 -2.54 -6.37 -6.50
C HIS A 204 -3.27 -6.86 -7.75
N ASP A 205 -3.46 -5.98 -8.73
CA ASP A 205 -4.04 -6.38 -10.02
C ASP A 205 -3.00 -7.15 -10.81
N TYR A 206 -3.27 -8.42 -11.09
CA TYR A 206 -2.32 -9.31 -11.75
C TYR A 206 -3.05 -10.33 -12.63
N GLN A 207 -2.57 -10.49 -13.86
CA GLN A 207 -3.10 -11.45 -14.83
C GLN A 207 -1.97 -12.35 -15.32
N TRP A 208 -1.84 -13.54 -14.74
CA TRP A 208 -0.73 -14.45 -15.05
C TRP A 208 -0.61 -14.84 -16.52
N ARG A 209 -1.73 -14.84 -17.27
CA ARG A 209 -1.74 -15.11 -18.72
C ARG A 209 -1.03 -14.02 -19.54
N GLN A 210 -0.80 -12.84 -18.96
CA GLN A 210 -0.05 -11.73 -19.56
C GLN A 210 1.41 -11.68 -19.08
N ASP A 211 1.84 -12.65 -18.27
CA ASP A 211 3.19 -12.74 -17.70
C ASP A 211 3.88 -14.03 -18.17
N PRO A 212 4.26 -14.11 -19.47
CA PRO A 212 4.97 -15.28 -19.99
C PRO A 212 6.33 -15.39 -19.29
N GLY A 213 6.60 -16.54 -18.67
CA GLY A 213 7.83 -16.75 -17.89
C GLY A 213 7.70 -16.39 -16.42
N PHE A 214 6.59 -15.79 -15.98
CA PHE A 214 6.28 -15.51 -14.58
C PHE A 214 7.24 -14.52 -13.88
N GLU A 215 7.86 -13.61 -14.62
CA GLU A 215 8.78 -12.61 -14.07
C GLU A 215 8.05 -11.61 -13.15
N VAL A 216 6.81 -11.24 -13.49
CA VAL A 216 5.99 -10.36 -12.65
C VAL A 216 5.49 -11.12 -11.41
N LEU A 217 5.12 -12.40 -11.54
CA LEU A 217 4.81 -13.25 -10.38
C LEU A 217 6.00 -13.36 -9.43
N GLU A 218 7.20 -13.59 -9.96
CA GLU A 218 8.44 -13.65 -9.19
C GLU A 218 8.66 -12.34 -8.43
N LEU A 219 8.55 -11.20 -9.11
CA LEU A 219 8.62 -9.88 -8.49
C LEU A 219 7.58 -9.72 -7.38
N ILE A 220 6.33 -10.11 -7.61
CA ILE A 220 5.25 -10.00 -6.63
C ILE A 220 5.54 -10.84 -5.37
N MET A 221 5.99 -12.09 -5.55
CA MET A 221 6.28 -13.01 -4.45
C MET A 221 7.55 -12.62 -3.68
N THR A 222 8.52 -11.97 -4.32
CA THR A 222 9.79 -11.60 -3.68
C THR A 222 9.81 -10.19 -3.08
N ALA A 223 8.94 -9.29 -3.54
CA ALA A 223 8.88 -7.91 -3.04
C ALA A 223 7.53 -7.55 -2.38
N PRO A 224 6.41 -7.27 -3.10
CA PRO A 224 5.12 -6.95 -2.48
C PRO A 224 4.64 -7.92 -1.40
N MET A 225 4.78 -9.23 -1.61
CA MET A 225 4.37 -10.24 -0.62
C MET A 225 5.21 -10.14 0.66
N VAL A 226 6.52 -9.91 0.53
CA VAL A 226 7.43 -9.75 1.66
C VAL A 226 7.12 -8.45 2.42
N VAL A 227 6.91 -7.34 1.70
CA VAL A 227 6.57 -6.05 2.29
C VAL A 227 5.23 -6.09 3.04
N THR A 228 4.18 -6.65 2.43
CA THR A 228 2.86 -6.79 3.08
C THR A 228 2.93 -7.68 4.31
N ASN A 229 3.76 -8.73 4.28
CA ASN A 229 4.05 -9.56 5.45
C ASN A 229 4.77 -8.78 6.56
N TRP A 230 5.78 -7.97 6.25
CA TRP A 230 6.47 -7.15 7.26
C TRP A 230 5.53 -6.16 7.93
N ILE A 231 4.66 -5.52 7.15
CA ILE A 231 3.61 -4.65 7.68
C ILE A 231 2.70 -5.44 8.61
N ASN A 232 2.17 -6.58 8.18
CA ASN A 232 1.32 -7.44 9.01
C ASN A 232 2.00 -7.84 10.34
N LEU A 233 3.25 -8.32 10.26
CA LEU A 233 4.02 -8.75 11.43
C LEU A 233 4.33 -7.61 12.40
N GLN A 234 4.51 -6.38 11.91
CA GLN A 234 4.70 -5.21 12.78
C GLN A 234 3.47 -5.00 13.68
N TYR A 235 2.26 -5.07 13.12
CA TYR A 235 1.02 -4.96 13.89
C TYR A 235 0.82 -6.20 14.78
N TYR A 236 1.02 -7.41 14.26
CA TYR A 236 0.95 -8.65 15.02
C TYR A 236 1.80 -8.60 16.29
N ALA A 237 3.10 -8.31 16.14
CA ALA A 237 4.05 -8.31 17.24
C ALA A 237 3.73 -7.21 18.27
N SER A 238 3.37 -6.01 17.79
CA SER A 238 3.00 -4.88 18.65
C SER A 238 1.73 -5.15 19.47
N VAL A 239 0.80 -5.97 18.96
CA VAL A 239 -0.40 -6.41 19.69
C VAL A 239 -0.08 -7.54 20.67
N THR A 240 0.76 -8.51 20.28
CA THR A 240 1.04 -9.69 21.11
C THR A 240 1.93 -9.39 22.31
N ASP A 241 2.92 -8.49 22.16
CA ASP A 241 3.83 -8.09 23.23
C ASP A 241 4.31 -6.66 22.94
N ASN A 242 3.48 -5.68 23.30
CA ASN A 242 3.77 -4.28 23.09
C ASN A 242 4.98 -3.79 23.91
N VAL A 243 5.28 -4.46 25.02
CA VAL A 243 6.43 -4.10 25.86
C VAL A 243 7.73 -4.36 25.13
N LYS A 244 7.83 -5.48 24.40
CA LYS A 244 9.04 -5.87 23.68
C LYS A 244 9.07 -5.43 22.22
N TYR A 245 7.94 -5.54 21.53
CA TYR A 245 7.83 -5.33 20.08
C TYR A 245 6.96 -4.12 19.71
N GLY A 246 6.57 -3.33 20.70
CA GLY A 246 5.87 -2.08 20.50
C GLY A 246 6.56 -0.94 21.24
N SER A 247 5.94 0.24 21.12
CA SER A 247 6.49 1.46 21.71
C SER A 247 5.76 1.92 22.96
N GLY A 248 4.86 1.13 23.51
CA GLY A 248 4.14 1.47 24.74
C GLY A 248 3.15 2.61 24.54
N ASN A 249 2.95 3.41 25.58
CA ASN A 249 1.99 4.49 25.59
C ASN A 249 2.56 5.77 24.96
N LYS A 250 1.98 6.15 23.82
CA LYS A 250 2.34 7.35 23.06
C LYS A 250 2.28 8.65 23.88
N LEU A 251 1.43 8.72 24.90
CA LEU A 251 1.31 9.88 25.79
C LEU A 251 2.56 10.14 26.62
N LEU A 252 3.37 9.11 26.84
CA LEU A 252 4.59 9.19 27.65
C LEU A 252 5.84 9.34 26.77
N HIS A 253 5.68 9.53 25.45
CA HIS A 253 6.80 9.54 24.53
C HIS A 253 7.63 10.82 24.62
N ASN A 254 8.92 10.65 24.88
CA ASN A 254 9.92 11.70 24.74
C ASN A 254 10.70 11.48 23.45
N VAL A 255 10.66 12.45 22.54
CA VAL A 255 11.43 12.41 21.28
C VAL A 255 12.89 12.72 21.57
N VAL A 256 13.79 11.89 21.05
CA VAL A 256 15.24 12.04 21.30
C VAL A 256 16.05 12.05 20.01
N GLY A 257 17.26 12.61 20.09
CA GLY A 257 18.22 12.60 18.99
C GLY A 257 17.77 13.34 17.73
N GLY A 258 16.93 14.38 17.85
CA GLY A 258 16.48 15.15 16.69
C GLY A 258 15.50 14.40 15.77
N ASN A 259 14.56 13.66 16.37
CA ASN A 259 13.59 12.74 15.71
C ASN A 259 14.16 11.38 15.33
N TYR A 260 15.22 10.91 16.01
CA TYR A 260 15.78 9.58 15.76
C TYR A 260 14.89 8.47 16.34
N GLY A 261 14.22 8.72 17.47
CA GLY A 261 13.35 7.76 18.11
C GLY A 261 12.65 8.32 19.35
N VAL A 262 12.02 7.44 20.12
CA VAL A 262 11.28 7.79 21.33
C VAL A 262 11.65 6.92 22.52
N PHE A 263 11.61 7.50 23.72
CA PHE A 263 11.54 6.77 25.00
C PHE A 263 10.11 6.78 25.53
N GLU A 264 9.72 5.78 26.31
CA GLU A 264 8.49 5.80 27.09
C GLU A 264 8.79 6.23 28.53
N GLY A 265 8.38 7.44 28.90
CA GLY A 265 8.67 8.03 30.20
C GLY A 265 10.04 8.72 30.26
N ASN A 266 10.58 8.87 31.47
CA ASN A 266 11.74 9.72 31.75
C ASN A 266 13.10 9.07 31.50
N CYS A 267 13.16 7.75 31.32
CA CYS A 267 14.37 7.00 31.00
C CYS A 267 13.99 5.66 30.35
N GLY A 268 14.98 4.94 29.82
CA GLY A 268 14.81 3.60 29.24
C GLY A 268 15.48 3.47 27.88
N ASP A 269 15.28 2.31 27.26
CA ASP A 269 15.77 2.02 25.92
C ASP A 269 14.90 2.70 24.85
N LEU A 270 15.51 2.97 23.69
CA LEU A 270 14.78 3.42 22.51
C LEU A 270 13.69 2.40 22.18
N ARG A 271 12.47 2.89 22.02
CA ARG A 271 11.32 2.04 21.71
C ARG A 271 11.21 1.79 20.21
N VAL A 272 10.76 0.59 19.86
CA VAL A 272 10.54 0.14 18.46
C VAL A 272 9.07 -0.16 18.24
N GLY A 273 8.66 -0.46 17.01
CA GLY A 273 7.29 -0.91 16.73
C GLY A 273 6.21 0.12 17.03
N LEU A 274 4.95 -0.35 17.11
CA LEU A 274 3.79 0.53 17.18
C LEU A 274 3.37 0.83 18.62
N SER A 275 2.90 2.06 18.83
CA SER A 275 2.38 2.49 20.12
C SER A 275 1.01 1.89 20.40
N MET A 276 0.58 1.85 21.66
CA MET A 276 -0.76 1.40 22.00
C MET A 276 -1.86 2.19 21.28
N GLN A 277 -1.66 3.49 21.09
CA GLN A 277 -2.60 4.35 20.36
C GLN A 277 -2.68 4.05 18.86
N SER A 278 -1.74 3.29 18.29
CA SER A 278 -1.78 2.84 16.89
C SER A 278 -2.54 1.52 16.70
N ILE A 279 -2.76 0.77 17.78
CA ILE A 279 -3.33 -0.59 17.72
C ILE A 279 -4.56 -0.78 18.63
N HIS A 280 -4.90 0.20 19.47
CA HIS A 280 -6.01 0.13 20.42
C HIS A 280 -6.68 1.50 20.62
N ASP A 281 -8.01 1.53 20.66
CA ASP A 281 -8.78 2.78 20.81
C ASP A 281 -9.05 3.16 22.27
N GLY A 282 -8.86 2.22 23.19
CA GLY A 282 -9.15 2.37 24.63
C GLY A 282 -10.19 1.37 25.12
N GLN A 283 -10.96 0.77 24.21
CA GLN A 283 -11.97 -0.25 24.45
C GLN A 283 -11.62 -1.56 23.72
N ASP A 284 -11.29 -1.46 22.44
CA ASP A 284 -11.06 -2.59 21.55
C ASP A 284 -9.71 -2.51 20.80
N TRP A 285 -9.20 -3.68 20.45
CA TRP A 285 -8.09 -3.81 19.52
C TRP A 285 -8.51 -3.40 18.11
N ARG A 286 -7.71 -2.55 17.48
CA ARG A 286 -7.85 -2.16 16.07
C ARG A 286 -7.14 -3.11 15.12
N HIS A 287 -6.32 -4.02 15.64
CA HIS A 287 -5.72 -5.08 14.85
C HIS A 287 -5.82 -6.40 15.61
N HIS A 288 -6.31 -7.42 14.93
CA HIS A 288 -6.31 -8.78 15.45
C HIS A 288 -4.94 -9.41 15.16
N PRO A 289 -4.26 -10.04 16.14
CA PRO A 289 -2.95 -10.63 15.94
C PRO A 289 -3.06 -11.93 15.12
N LEU A 290 -3.26 -11.77 13.82
CA LEU A 290 -3.26 -12.82 12.81
C LEU A 290 -2.03 -12.70 11.92
N ARG A 291 -1.70 -13.80 11.23
CA ARG A 291 -0.67 -13.83 10.19
C ARG A 291 -1.29 -13.67 8.82
N LEU A 292 -0.62 -12.96 7.93
CA LEU A 292 -1.13 -12.58 6.61
C LEU A 292 -1.53 -13.81 5.79
N SER A 293 -2.73 -13.78 5.20
CA SER A 293 -3.17 -14.75 4.20
C SER A 293 -2.97 -14.21 2.80
N VAL A 294 -2.09 -14.82 2.01
CA VAL A 294 -1.76 -14.41 0.65
C VAL A 294 -2.52 -15.28 -0.34
N TYR A 295 -3.37 -14.68 -1.17
CA TYR A 295 -4.15 -15.36 -2.20
C TYR A 295 -3.62 -14.96 -3.58
N ILE A 296 -3.14 -15.91 -4.37
CA ILE A 296 -2.59 -15.65 -5.70
C ILE A 296 -3.38 -16.43 -6.75
N ALA A 297 -3.94 -15.72 -7.73
CA ALA A 297 -4.57 -16.31 -8.91
C ALA A 297 -3.50 -16.59 -9.98
N ALA A 298 -2.70 -17.64 -9.77
CA ALA A 298 -1.67 -18.13 -10.68
C ALA A 298 -1.55 -19.66 -10.65
N PRO A 299 -0.87 -20.30 -11.63
CA PRO A 299 -0.62 -21.74 -11.61
C PRO A 299 0.22 -22.17 -10.40
N ARG A 300 -0.16 -23.29 -9.77
CA ARG A 300 0.52 -23.84 -8.59
C ARG A 300 1.98 -24.19 -8.88
N GLU A 301 2.24 -24.72 -10.07
CA GLU A 301 3.57 -25.12 -10.52
C GLU A 301 4.52 -23.92 -10.59
N ALA A 302 4.04 -22.79 -11.11
CA ALA A 302 4.80 -21.54 -11.16
C ALA A 302 5.09 -21.03 -9.74
N MET A 303 4.08 -21.02 -8.86
CA MET A 303 4.25 -20.60 -7.46
C MET A 303 5.23 -21.51 -6.70
N THR A 304 5.15 -22.83 -6.88
CA THR A 304 6.08 -23.79 -6.26
C THR A 304 7.51 -23.63 -6.78
N ALA A 305 7.69 -23.31 -8.06
CA ALA A 305 9.00 -22.96 -8.60
C ALA A 305 9.58 -21.71 -7.91
N MET A 306 8.77 -20.66 -7.71
CA MET A 306 9.22 -19.45 -7.00
C MET A 306 9.62 -19.74 -5.55
N ILE A 307 8.84 -20.56 -4.83
CA ILE A 307 9.18 -20.99 -3.47
C ILE A 307 10.53 -21.70 -3.45
N SER A 308 10.79 -22.57 -4.43
CA SER A 308 12.03 -23.35 -4.52
C SER A 308 13.25 -22.49 -4.88
N MET A 309 13.07 -21.42 -5.66
CA MET A 309 14.15 -20.52 -6.07
C MET A 309 14.51 -19.49 -4.98
N HIS A 310 13.56 -19.12 -4.12
CA HIS A 310 13.70 -17.99 -3.18
C HIS A 310 13.60 -18.43 -1.72
N GLN A 311 14.74 -18.63 -1.07
CA GLN A 311 14.80 -19.09 0.33
C GLN A 311 14.00 -18.22 1.30
N THR A 312 14.05 -16.89 1.15
CA THR A 312 13.26 -15.96 1.99
C THR A 312 11.76 -16.24 1.90
N VAL A 313 11.25 -16.55 0.71
CA VAL A 313 9.85 -16.90 0.50
C VAL A 313 9.53 -18.26 1.12
N ALA A 314 10.40 -19.26 0.91
CA ALA A 314 10.27 -20.58 1.52
C ALA A 314 10.24 -20.50 3.05
N ASP A 315 11.13 -19.70 3.66
CA ASP A 315 11.20 -19.54 5.11
C ASP A 315 9.96 -18.86 5.68
N LEU A 316 9.40 -17.85 5.00
CA LEU A 316 8.17 -17.19 5.42
C LEU A 316 6.98 -18.15 5.45
N ILE A 317 6.86 -19.00 4.43
CA ILE A 317 5.75 -19.96 4.32
C ILE A 317 5.97 -21.17 5.23
N GLY A 318 7.16 -21.77 5.18
CA GLY A 318 7.52 -22.98 5.93
C GLY A 318 7.49 -22.78 7.45
N ASN A 319 7.94 -21.62 7.93
CA ASN A 319 7.83 -21.25 9.35
C ASN A 319 6.46 -20.65 9.73
N LYS A 320 5.52 -20.62 8.76
CA LYS A 320 4.16 -20.12 8.92
C LYS A 320 4.11 -18.65 9.33
N TRP A 321 5.07 -17.82 8.94
CA TRP A 321 5.02 -16.37 9.15
C TRP A 321 3.94 -15.71 8.30
N LEU A 322 3.58 -16.33 7.18
CA LEU A 322 2.37 -16.07 6.40
C LEU A 322 1.77 -17.38 5.89
N TYR A 323 0.54 -17.34 5.39
CA TYR A 323 -0.11 -18.47 4.73
C TYR A 323 -0.28 -18.18 3.23
N LEU A 324 0.14 -19.11 2.38
CA LEU A 324 0.01 -18.99 0.94
C LEU A 324 -1.13 -19.85 0.42
N PHE A 325 -2.01 -19.21 -0.33
CA PHE A 325 -3.16 -19.81 -0.99
C PHE A 325 -3.09 -19.55 -2.49
N GLN A 326 -3.31 -20.60 -3.27
CA GLN A 326 -3.58 -20.49 -4.68
C GLN A 326 -5.10 -20.38 -4.89
N TRP A 327 -5.51 -19.39 -5.67
CA TRP A 327 -6.89 -19.20 -6.07
C TRP A 327 -7.09 -19.72 -7.50
N ASP A 328 -7.68 -20.90 -7.61
CA ASP A 328 -8.09 -21.47 -8.90
C ASP A 328 -9.43 -20.84 -9.31
N VAL A 329 -9.32 -19.83 -10.16
CA VAL A 329 -10.48 -19.08 -10.68
C VAL A 329 -11.35 -19.94 -11.59
N GLU A 330 -10.76 -20.89 -12.31
CA GLU A 330 -11.48 -21.73 -13.29
C GLU A 330 -12.30 -22.81 -12.59
N GLN A 331 -11.73 -23.44 -11.56
CA GLN A 331 -12.41 -24.48 -10.78
C GLN A 331 -13.15 -23.94 -9.55
N GLN A 332 -13.05 -22.63 -9.28
CA GLN A 332 -13.58 -21.99 -8.07
C GLN A 332 -13.09 -22.67 -6.77
N GLN A 333 -11.81 -23.03 -6.75
CA GLN A 333 -11.18 -23.73 -5.63
C GLN A 333 -10.07 -22.87 -5.02
N ILE A 334 -9.81 -23.12 -3.74
CA ILE A 334 -8.68 -22.53 -3.03
C ILE A 334 -7.81 -23.67 -2.53
N TRP A 335 -6.51 -23.59 -2.81
CA TRP A 335 -5.51 -24.55 -2.36
C TRP A 335 -4.53 -23.85 -1.42
N GLN A 336 -4.20 -24.45 -0.28
CA GLN A 336 -3.18 -23.94 0.62
C GLN A 336 -1.86 -24.66 0.37
N TYR A 337 -0.75 -23.93 0.32
CA TYR A 337 0.58 -24.54 0.36
C TYR A 337 0.99 -24.78 1.81
N SER A 338 1.25 -26.05 2.17
CA SER A 338 1.64 -26.45 3.52
C SER A 338 2.43 -27.76 3.46
N ALA A 339 3.51 -27.87 4.25
CA ALA A 339 4.38 -29.04 4.28
C ALA A 339 4.82 -29.51 2.88
N ASP A 340 5.23 -28.55 2.05
CA ASP A 340 5.67 -28.75 0.66
C ASP A 340 4.64 -29.36 -0.29
N GLN A 341 3.35 -29.24 0.05
CA GLN A 341 2.25 -29.77 -0.74
C GLN A 341 1.10 -28.75 -0.86
N TRP A 342 0.40 -28.82 -1.98
CA TRP A 342 -0.87 -28.12 -2.18
C TRP A 342 -2.03 -28.96 -1.65
N GLN A 343 -2.76 -28.41 -0.69
CA GLN A 343 -3.92 -29.06 -0.07
C GLN A 343 -5.19 -28.26 -0.39
N LEU A 344 -6.24 -28.94 -0.85
CA LEU A 344 -7.52 -28.29 -1.13
C LEU A 344 -8.12 -27.77 0.19
N VAL A 345 -8.44 -26.49 0.25
CA VAL A 345 -9.13 -25.90 1.40
C VAL A 345 -10.59 -26.35 1.33
N GLN A 346 -10.97 -27.26 2.23
CA GLN A 346 -12.37 -27.64 2.39
C GLN A 346 -13.10 -26.47 3.03
N THR A 347 -13.99 -25.82 2.29
CA THR A 347 -14.93 -24.87 2.86
C THR A 347 -15.91 -25.63 3.74
N ALA A 348 -15.76 -25.52 5.05
CA ALA A 348 -16.87 -25.83 5.95
C ALA A 348 -18.03 -24.92 5.54
N LYS A 349 -19.20 -25.51 5.22
CA LYS A 349 -20.42 -24.71 5.11
C LYS A 349 -20.55 -23.93 6.41
N VAL A 350 -20.47 -22.61 6.32
CA VAL A 350 -20.80 -21.72 7.44
C VAL A 350 -22.26 -22.03 7.74
N ALA A 351 -22.51 -22.79 8.82
CA ALA A 351 -23.84 -22.88 9.38
C ALA A 351 -24.23 -21.43 9.73
N GLU A 352 -25.39 -20.99 9.26
CA GLU A 352 -25.97 -19.70 9.63
C GLU A 352 -26.05 -19.63 11.16
N CYS A 353 -25.03 -19.04 11.79
CA CYS A 353 -25.10 -18.62 13.17
C CYS A 353 -25.88 -17.31 13.15
N THR A 354 -27.19 -17.43 13.22
CA THR A 354 -28.06 -16.36 13.71
C THR A 354 -27.61 -15.99 15.12
N LEU A 355 -27.14 -14.74 15.28
CA LEU A 355 -27.12 -14.04 16.55
C LEU A 355 -28.24 -13.01 16.54
#